data_AF-A0A2E5XF69-F1
#
_entry.id   AF-A0A2E5XF69-F1
#
_cell.length_a   1.000
_cell.length_b   1.000
_cell.length_c   1.000
_cell.angle_alpha   90.00
_cell.angle_beta   90.00
_cell.angle_gamma   90.00
#
_symmetry.space_group_name_H-M   'P 1'
#
loop_
_entity.id
_entity.type
_entity.pdbx_description
1 polymer ?
#
loop_
_entity_poly.entity_id
_entity_poly.type
_entity_poly.pdbx_seq_one_letter_code
_entity_poly.pdbx_strand_id
1 'polypeptide(L)'
;MITHRKILFLAVVATVLGGGERVEAQLRASLSMSKKEFVAHEAVVATITLTNDAGHDLLIHTDGRTAVDWLDFQLKDSRGTSLSPQAPIDLGAVTIPAGRSISKSIDLTSVYRVTKVGRYRCAAVIRLPRDGGRFLTNAVPFTVTLGRRVYTQRVGDPENGTAREYRLSVHSSSRKSSLYLHLVDLRTGRTLQAFRMGEVISRKTPKALVDRHNNLHVLFLAAPNVYGHGTVTPSGRYAGSQYYKPAPGRTPALVTFQNGDVVLSGGLSYDPREEVQRRAQIRKLSERPRLTFR
;
A
#
# COMPACT_ATOMS: atom_id res chain seq x y z
N MET A 1 -89.88 -3.77 -6.39
CA MET A 1 -88.94 -3.57 -7.51
C MET A 1 -87.83 -4.61 -7.36
N ILE A 2 -87.88 -5.80 -7.99
CA ILE A 2 -87.57 -6.09 -9.43
C ILE A 2 -86.15 -5.52 -9.74
N THR A 3 -85.06 -6.23 -10.08
CA THR A 3 -84.76 -7.62 -10.51
C THR A 3 -83.22 -7.83 -10.57
N HIS A 4 -82.80 -9.11 -10.48
CA HIS A 4 -81.69 -9.81 -11.16
C HIS A 4 -80.22 -9.31 -11.21
N ARG A 5 -79.34 -10.08 -10.53
CA ARG A 5 -78.36 -11.06 -11.09
C ARG A 5 -77.52 -10.62 -12.31
N LYS A 6 -76.18 -10.62 -12.17
CA LYS A 6 -75.20 -11.35 -13.03
C LYS A 6 -73.74 -11.15 -12.59
N ILE A 7 -73.06 -12.27 -12.39
CA ILE A 7 -71.60 -12.42 -12.40
C ILE A 7 -71.15 -12.28 -13.86
N LEU A 8 -70.11 -11.48 -14.13
CA LEU A 8 -69.34 -11.57 -15.37
C LEU A 8 -67.87 -11.23 -15.11
N PHE A 9 -67.03 -12.22 -15.38
CA PHE A 9 -65.58 -12.12 -15.54
C PHE A 9 -65.21 -11.08 -16.59
N LEU A 10 -64.21 -10.22 -16.32
CA LEU A 10 -63.40 -9.62 -17.37
C LEU A 10 -61.95 -9.48 -16.91
N ALA A 11 -61.08 -10.12 -17.67
CA ALA A 11 -59.63 -10.12 -17.56
C ALA A 11 -59.01 -9.01 -18.44
N VAL A 12 -57.69 -8.81 -18.27
CA VAL A 12 -56.75 -8.14 -19.21
C VAL A 12 -56.80 -6.59 -19.09
N VAL A 13 -55.75 -5.84 -18.74
CA VAL A 13 -54.33 -5.86 -19.11
C VAL A 13 -53.48 -5.33 -17.93
N ALA A 14 -52.56 -6.12 -17.40
CA ALA A 14 -51.45 -5.61 -16.59
C ALA A 14 -50.34 -5.16 -17.54
N THR A 15 -50.30 -3.87 -17.85
CA THR A 15 -49.22 -3.29 -18.67
C THR A 15 -47.95 -3.28 -17.83
N VAL A 16 -47.11 -4.28 -18.07
CA VAL A 16 -45.71 -4.33 -17.65
C VAL A 16 -45.00 -3.12 -18.25
N LEU A 17 -44.87 -2.05 -17.47
CA LEU A 17 -43.85 -1.03 -17.69
C LEU A 17 -42.54 -1.53 -17.07
N GLY A 18 -42.04 -2.63 -17.64
CA GLY A 18 -40.65 -3.05 -17.52
C GLY A 18 -39.83 -2.17 -18.45
N GLY A 19 -39.37 -1.04 -17.93
CA GLY A 19 -38.61 -0.05 -18.67
C GLY A 19 -37.34 0.36 -17.95
N GLY A 20 -36.27 -0.42 -18.14
CA GLY A 20 -34.91 0.12 -18.04
C GLY A 20 -34.00 -0.39 -16.93
N GLU A 21 -33.96 -1.68 -16.62
CA GLU A 21 -32.72 -2.26 -16.09
C GLU A 21 -31.73 -2.42 -17.26
N ARG A 22 -31.03 -1.33 -17.60
CA ARG A 22 -29.90 -1.39 -18.52
C ARG A 22 -28.73 -2.07 -17.81
N VAL A 23 -28.70 -3.40 -17.89
CA VAL A 23 -27.52 -4.28 -17.84
C VAL A 23 -26.26 -3.63 -17.22
N GLU A 24 -26.18 -3.65 -15.88
CA GLU A 24 -24.91 -3.47 -15.13
C GLU A 24 -24.13 -4.80 -14.99
N ALA A 25 -24.52 -5.84 -15.73
CA ALA A 25 -24.10 -7.22 -15.47
C ALA A 25 -22.92 -7.71 -16.33
N GLN A 26 -22.25 -6.86 -17.12
CA GLN A 26 -21.17 -7.31 -18.02
C GLN A 26 -19.78 -7.23 -17.38
N LEU A 27 -19.53 -6.20 -16.56
CA LEU A 27 -18.23 -5.98 -15.94
C LEU A 27 -18.42 -5.50 -14.49
N ARG A 28 -17.92 -6.29 -13.54
CA ARG A 28 -17.89 -5.91 -12.14
C ARG A 28 -16.50 -5.41 -11.76
N ALA A 29 -16.41 -4.16 -11.34
CA ALA A 29 -15.15 -3.53 -10.96
C ALA A 29 -15.14 -3.21 -9.46
N SER A 30 -14.07 -3.60 -8.77
CA SER A 30 -13.84 -3.27 -7.36
C SER A 30 -12.45 -2.69 -7.15
N LEU A 31 -12.35 -1.82 -6.15
CA LEU A 31 -11.12 -1.16 -5.75
C LEU A 31 -10.81 -1.50 -4.29
N SER A 32 -9.56 -1.81 -4.04
CA SER A 32 -9.00 -2.01 -2.71
C SER A 32 -7.69 -1.26 -2.56
N MET A 33 -7.34 -0.88 -1.33
CA MET A 33 -6.05 -0.25 -1.01
C MET A 33 -5.21 -1.20 -0.18
N SER A 34 -3.90 -1.14 -0.32
CA SER A 34 -2.99 -1.95 0.50
C SER A 34 -3.11 -1.66 2.01
N LYS A 35 -3.46 -0.41 2.36
CA LYS A 35 -3.66 0.07 3.73
C LYS A 35 -4.81 1.07 3.80
N LYS A 36 -5.33 1.29 5.01
CA LYS A 36 -6.30 2.37 5.31
C LYS A 36 -5.62 3.69 5.67
N GLU A 37 -4.38 3.62 6.13
CA GLU A 37 -3.59 4.75 6.57
C GLU A 37 -2.18 4.63 5.98
N PHE A 38 -1.68 5.73 5.43
CA PHE A 38 -0.37 5.86 4.81
C PHE A 38 0.38 7.02 5.45
N VAL A 39 1.70 6.93 5.51
CA VAL A 39 2.52 8.07 5.92
C VAL A 39 2.78 8.97 4.72
N ALA A 40 2.86 10.28 4.92
CA ALA A 40 3.19 11.21 3.84
C ALA A 40 4.45 10.77 3.07
N HIS A 41 4.37 10.77 1.74
CA HIS A 41 5.40 10.28 0.81
C HIS A 41 5.60 8.76 0.76
N GLU A 42 4.86 7.96 1.52
CA GLU A 42 4.79 6.51 1.31
C GLU A 42 4.00 6.17 0.04
N ALA A 43 4.44 5.15 -0.72
CA ALA A 43 3.71 4.63 -1.87
C ALA A 43 2.28 4.20 -1.50
N VAL A 44 1.30 4.82 -2.16
CA VAL A 44 -0.13 4.54 -1.96
C VAL A 44 -0.57 3.57 -3.05
N VAL A 45 -0.49 2.27 -2.74
CA VAL A 45 -0.81 1.22 -3.72
C VAL A 45 -2.30 0.87 -3.68
N ALA A 46 -2.96 1.08 -4.82
CA ALA A 46 -4.34 0.70 -5.09
C ALA A 46 -4.38 -0.56 -5.96
N THR A 47 -5.27 -1.50 -5.64
CA THR A 47 -5.49 -2.72 -6.43
C THR A 47 -6.92 -2.74 -6.94
N ILE A 48 -7.05 -2.72 -8.26
CA ILE A 48 -8.33 -2.85 -8.96
C ILE A 48 -8.53 -4.31 -9.32
N THR A 49 -9.74 -4.81 -9.10
CA THR A 49 -10.16 -6.13 -9.56
C THR A 49 -11.33 -5.98 -10.52
N LEU A 50 -11.17 -6.51 -11.72
CA LEU A 50 -12.18 -6.50 -12.78
C LEU A 50 -12.65 -7.93 -13.00
N THR A 51 -13.95 -8.16 -13.00
CA THR A 51 -14.57 -9.47 -13.22
C THR A 51 -15.49 -9.38 -14.42
N ASN A 52 -15.25 -10.27 -15.40
CA ASN A 52 -16.04 -10.34 -16.61
C ASN A 52 -17.25 -11.27 -16.40
N ASP A 53 -18.43 -10.66 -16.37
CA ASP A 53 -19.72 -11.33 -16.21
C ASP A 53 -20.49 -11.40 -17.57
N ALA A 54 -19.88 -10.97 -18.69
CA ALA A 54 -20.52 -10.78 -20.00
C ALA A 54 -20.68 -12.05 -20.86
N GLY A 55 -20.17 -13.19 -20.41
CA GLY A 55 -20.27 -14.48 -21.14
C GLY A 55 -19.41 -14.60 -22.41
N HIS A 56 -18.59 -13.60 -22.72
CA HIS A 56 -17.61 -13.61 -23.82
C HIS A 56 -16.34 -12.86 -23.39
N ASP A 57 -15.23 -13.05 -24.10
CA ASP A 57 -13.97 -12.40 -23.75
C ASP A 57 -14.04 -10.88 -23.94
N LEU A 58 -13.65 -10.13 -22.90
CA LEU A 58 -13.64 -8.68 -22.90
C LEU A 58 -12.22 -8.15 -23.13
N LEU A 59 -12.01 -7.48 -24.26
CA LEU A 59 -10.78 -6.73 -24.54
C LEU A 59 -10.97 -5.27 -24.15
N ILE A 60 -10.24 -4.82 -23.13
CA ILE A 60 -10.23 -3.44 -22.66
C ILE A 60 -8.90 -2.80 -23.08
N HIS A 61 -8.97 -1.68 -23.78
CA HIS A 61 -7.80 -0.96 -24.26
C HIS A 61 -8.10 0.54 -24.34
N THR A 62 -7.04 1.35 -24.31
CA THR A 62 -7.13 2.79 -24.54
C THR A 62 -7.73 3.04 -25.92
N ASP A 63 -8.74 3.90 -25.99
CA ASP A 63 -9.39 4.21 -27.25
C ASP A 63 -8.45 5.07 -28.11
N GLY A 64 -7.93 4.48 -29.19
CA GLY A 64 -7.01 5.14 -30.10
C GLY A 64 -7.60 6.34 -30.84
N ARG A 65 -8.93 6.54 -30.82
CA ARG A 65 -9.58 7.71 -31.44
C ARG A 65 -9.61 8.93 -30.53
N THR A 66 -9.75 8.71 -29.21
CA THR A 66 -9.86 9.79 -28.22
C THR A 66 -8.59 9.96 -27.39
N ALA A 67 -7.64 9.01 -27.48
CA ALA A 67 -6.42 8.94 -26.66
C ALA A 67 -6.71 8.98 -25.14
N VAL A 68 -7.93 8.61 -24.73
CA VAL A 68 -8.34 8.58 -23.33
C VAL A 68 -8.07 7.19 -22.76
N ASP A 69 -7.29 7.14 -21.69
CA ASP A 69 -7.00 5.90 -20.98
C ASP A 69 -8.28 5.21 -20.50
N TRP A 70 -8.31 3.89 -20.69
CA TRP A 70 -9.44 3.07 -20.29
C TRP A 70 -9.58 2.99 -18.77
N LEU A 71 -8.52 3.31 -18.02
CA LEU A 71 -8.54 3.44 -16.58
C LEU A 71 -8.16 4.86 -16.15
N ASP A 72 -8.93 5.40 -15.21
CA ASP A 72 -8.66 6.68 -14.56
C ASP A 72 -9.02 6.58 -13.07
N PHE A 73 -8.48 7.45 -12.23
CA PHE A 73 -8.82 7.52 -10.81
C PHE A 73 -9.40 8.88 -10.44
N GLN A 74 -10.53 8.83 -9.75
CA GLN A 74 -11.10 9.98 -9.07
C GLN A 74 -10.61 10.00 -7.63
N LEU A 75 -9.60 10.82 -7.38
CA LEU A 75 -9.08 11.06 -6.04
C LEU A 75 -9.64 12.37 -5.50
N LYS A 76 -10.36 12.31 -4.38
CA LYS A 76 -10.94 13.48 -3.71
C LYS A 76 -10.34 13.69 -2.35
N ASP A 77 -10.06 14.94 -1.99
CA ASP A 77 -9.66 15.31 -0.63
C ASP A 77 -10.86 15.38 0.33
N SER A 78 -10.61 15.71 1.60
CA SER A 78 -11.66 15.84 2.62
C SER A 78 -12.66 16.97 2.34
N ARG A 79 -12.31 17.93 1.49
CA ARG A 79 -13.17 19.05 1.07
C ARG A 79 -13.97 18.70 -0.20
N GLY A 80 -13.79 17.51 -0.77
CA GLY A 80 -14.42 17.08 -2.00
C GLY A 80 -13.70 17.55 -3.28
N THR A 81 -12.54 18.19 -3.15
CA THR A 81 -11.73 18.67 -4.28
C THR A 81 -11.08 17.50 -4.97
N SER A 82 -11.29 17.36 -6.29
CA SER A 82 -10.63 16.34 -7.10
C SER A 82 -9.15 16.70 -7.34
N LEU A 83 -8.25 15.74 -7.14
CA LEU A 83 -6.85 15.88 -7.50
C LEU A 83 -6.68 15.51 -8.97
N SER A 84 -5.89 16.32 -9.68
CA SER A 84 -5.54 16.04 -11.08
C SER A 84 -4.34 15.10 -11.15
N PRO A 85 -4.34 14.15 -12.12
CA PRO A 85 -3.16 13.33 -12.39
C PRO A 85 -2.02 14.21 -12.92
N GLN A 86 -0.79 13.93 -12.49
CA GLN A 86 0.43 14.60 -12.93
C GLN A 86 1.21 13.79 -13.96
N ALA A 87 0.89 12.50 -14.10
CA ALA A 87 1.47 11.58 -15.07
C ALA A 87 0.36 10.74 -15.72
N PRO A 88 0.55 10.24 -16.95
CA PRO A 88 -0.40 9.32 -17.59
C PRO A 88 -0.39 7.95 -16.89
N ILE A 89 -1.52 7.24 -16.94
CA ILE A 89 -1.64 5.87 -16.43
C ILE A 89 -1.69 4.92 -17.62
N ASP A 90 -0.53 4.48 -18.08
CA ASP A 90 -0.46 3.47 -19.14
C ASP A 90 -0.46 2.06 -18.53
N LEU A 91 -1.55 1.32 -18.76
CA LEU A 91 -1.69 -0.09 -18.35
C LEU A 91 -1.67 -1.06 -19.52
N GLY A 92 -1.54 -0.57 -20.75
CA GLY A 92 -1.70 -1.35 -21.98
C GLY A 92 -3.11 -1.92 -22.16
N ALA A 93 -3.28 -2.70 -23.24
CA ALA A 93 -4.49 -3.49 -23.46
C ALA A 93 -4.55 -4.69 -22.52
N VAL A 94 -5.75 -5.05 -22.09
CA VAL A 94 -6.00 -6.20 -21.22
C VAL A 94 -7.19 -7.01 -21.71
N THR A 95 -7.01 -8.32 -21.80
CA THR A 95 -8.06 -9.28 -22.14
C THR A 95 -8.51 -10.02 -20.88
N ILE A 96 -9.81 -10.00 -20.61
CA ILE A 96 -10.42 -10.70 -19.48
C ILE A 96 -11.30 -11.81 -20.05
N PRO A 97 -10.95 -13.10 -19.86
CA PRO A 97 -11.78 -14.19 -20.34
C PRO A 97 -13.16 -14.19 -19.69
N ALA A 98 -14.16 -14.75 -20.38
CA ALA A 98 -15.52 -14.89 -19.83
C ALA A 98 -15.52 -15.59 -18.45
N GLY A 99 -16.21 -15.00 -17.46
CA GLY A 99 -16.32 -15.56 -16.10
C GLY A 99 -15.05 -15.50 -15.26
N ARG A 100 -14.01 -14.77 -15.71
CA ARG A 100 -12.74 -14.63 -14.98
C ARG A 100 -12.55 -13.23 -14.43
N SER A 101 -11.71 -13.14 -13.41
CA SER A 101 -11.28 -11.88 -12.81
C SER A 101 -9.78 -11.65 -13.02
N ILE A 102 -9.42 -10.39 -13.20
CA ILE A 102 -8.03 -9.93 -13.19
C ILE A 102 -7.85 -8.89 -12.09
N SER A 103 -6.66 -8.82 -11.51
CA SER A 103 -6.31 -7.79 -10.53
C SER A 103 -5.04 -7.06 -10.98
N LYS A 104 -5.04 -5.73 -10.90
CA LYS A 104 -3.87 -4.91 -11.22
C LYS A 104 -3.62 -3.90 -10.10
N SER A 105 -2.37 -3.84 -9.65
CA SER A 105 -1.91 -2.93 -8.61
C SER A 105 -1.19 -1.74 -9.22
N ILE A 106 -1.56 -0.53 -8.80
CA ILE A 106 -1.00 0.74 -9.27
C ILE A 106 -0.57 1.57 -8.07
N ASP A 107 0.60 2.20 -8.15
CA ASP A 107 1.04 3.18 -7.16
C ASP A 107 0.48 4.57 -7.51
N LEU A 108 -0.50 5.02 -6.74
CA LEU A 108 -1.15 6.31 -6.92
C LEU A 108 -0.22 7.49 -6.63
N THR A 109 0.87 7.33 -5.89
CA THR A 109 1.80 8.44 -5.61
C THR A 109 2.69 8.80 -6.79
N SER A 110 2.87 7.86 -7.73
CA SER A 110 3.57 8.13 -8.98
C SER A 110 2.75 9.00 -9.95
N VAL A 111 1.42 8.97 -9.79
CA VAL A 111 0.46 9.64 -10.69
C VAL A 111 -0.14 10.88 -10.05
N TYR A 112 -0.52 10.82 -8.78
CA TYR A 112 -1.20 11.90 -8.06
C TYR A 112 -0.33 12.44 -6.94
N ARG A 113 -0.46 13.74 -6.66
CA ARG A 113 0.23 14.38 -5.53
C ARG A 113 -0.45 14.08 -4.19
N VAL A 114 -0.38 12.83 -3.74
CA VAL A 114 -0.97 12.35 -2.48
C VAL A 114 -0.02 12.55 -1.29
N THR A 115 0.65 13.71 -1.22
CA THR A 115 1.69 13.98 -0.22
C THR A 115 1.20 14.80 0.97
N LYS A 116 0.03 15.44 0.85
CA LYS A 116 -0.50 16.29 1.93
C LYS A 116 -1.20 15.41 2.98
N VAL A 117 -1.04 15.79 4.24
CA VAL A 117 -1.74 15.16 5.35
C VAL A 117 -3.23 15.45 5.22
N GLY A 118 -4.06 14.41 5.33
CA GLY A 118 -5.50 14.54 5.18
C GLY A 118 -6.20 13.23 4.88
N ARG A 119 -7.54 13.29 4.87
CA ARG A 119 -8.38 12.18 4.45
C ARG A 119 -8.67 12.29 2.97
N TYR A 120 -8.59 11.17 2.28
CA TYR A 120 -8.83 11.05 0.85
C TYR A 120 -9.87 9.97 0.57
N ARG A 121 -10.50 10.05 -0.59
CA ARG A 121 -11.34 8.99 -1.15
C ARG A 121 -10.89 8.73 -2.58
N CYS A 122 -10.72 7.46 -2.92
CA CYS A 122 -10.35 7.02 -4.25
C CYS A 122 -11.47 6.18 -4.84
N ALA A 123 -11.84 6.45 -6.07
CA ALA A 123 -12.63 5.55 -6.91
C ALA A 123 -11.93 5.41 -8.27
N ALA A 124 -11.98 4.22 -8.86
CA ALA A 124 -11.49 4.00 -10.22
C ALA A 124 -12.65 4.11 -11.21
N VAL A 125 -12.38 4.73 -12.35
CA VAL A 125 -13.29 4.88 -13.49
C VAL A 125 -12.73 4.00 -14.61
N ILE A 126 -13.51 3.00 -15.00
CA ILE A 126 -13.20 2.12 -16.12
C ILE A 126 -14.07 2.54 -17.30
N ARG A 127 -13.44 2.73 -18.46
CA ARG A 127 -14.12 3.05 -19.72
C ARG A 127 -13.93 1.87 -20.67
N LEU A 128 -15.02 1.29 -21.16
CA LEU A 128 -14.90 0.27 -22.21
C LEU A 128 -14.79 0.93 -23.59
N PRO A 129 -14.08 0.30 -24.53
CA PRO A 129 -14.01 0.76 -25.91
C PRO A 129 -15.37 0.60 -26.61
N ARG A 130 -15.57 1.32 -27.72
CA ARG A 130 -16.75 1.20 -28.62
C ARG A 130 -18.11 1.34 -27.91
N ASP A 131 -18.28 2.42 -27.16
CA ASP A 131 -19.53 2.76 -26.44
C ASP A 131 -19.96 1.77 -25.35
N GLY A 132 -19.07 0.87 -24.92
CA GLY A 132 -19.33 -0.11 -23.86
C GLY A 132 -19.59 0.49 -22.47
N GLY A 133 -19.65 1.81 -22.35
CA GLY A 133 -20.03 2.52 -21.13
C GLY A 133 -18.89 2.83 -20.17
N ARG A 134 -19.26 3.44 -19.04
CA ARG A 134 -18.35 3.83 -17.96
C ARG A 134 -18.78 3.14 -16.67
N PHE A 135 -17.84 2.45 -16.03
CA PHE A 135 -18.04 1.74 -14.78
C PHE A 135 -17.25 2.43 -13.68
N LEU A 136 -17.87 2.65 -12.53
CA LEU A 136 -17.24 3.23 -11.36
C LEU A 136 -17.08 2.13 -10.31
N THR A 137 -15.89 2.01 -9.72
CA THR A 137 -15.70 1.12 -8.59
C THR A 137 -16.34 1.68 -7.32
N ASN A 138 -16.37 0.86 -6.26
CA ASN A 138 -16.55 1.37 -4.91
C ASN A 138 -15.50 2.46 -4.57
N ALA A 139 -15.91 3.45 -3.77
CA ALA A 139 -15.03 4.51 -3.29
C ALA A 139 -14.35 4.10 -1.97
N VAL A 140 -13.04 3.93 -1.99
CA VAL A 140 -12.24 3.54 -0.82
C VAL A 140 -11.70 4.78 -0.11
N PRO A 141 -12.09 5.03 1.16
CA PRO A 141 -11.48 6.08 1.96
C PRO A 141 -10.12 5.62 2.51
N PHE A 142 -9.14 6.51 2.50
CA PHE A 142 -7.85 6.32 3.17
C PHE A 142 -7.37 7.64 3.77
N THR A 143 -6.43 7.57 4.71
CA THR A 143 -5.87 8.75 5.35
C THR A 143 -4.36 8.80 5.13
N VAL A 144 -3.85 9.98 4.82
CA VAL A 144 -2.42 10.27 4.84
C VAL A 144 -2.11 11.02 6.12
N THR A 145 -1.20 10.50 6.94
CA THR A 145 -0.79 11.10 8.21
C THR A 145 0.70 11.37 8.24
N LEU A 146 1.14 12.15 9.24
CA LEU A 146 2.54 12.42 9.50
C LEU A 146 2.98 11.61 10.71
N GLY A 147 4.08 10.86 10.57
CA GLY A 147 4.69 10.18 11.70
C GLY A 147 5.33 11.18 12.67
N ARG A 148 5.41 10.81 13.96
CA ARG A 148 6.16 11.60 14.95
C ARG A 148 7.64 11.52 14.61
N ARG A 149 8.27 12.65 14.31
CA ARG A 149 9.71 12.72 14.04
C ARG A 149 10.51 12.34 15.30
N VAL A 150 11.45 11.41 15.16
CA VAL A 150 12.31 10.91 16.25
C VAL A 150 13.80 11.19 16.04
N TYR A 151 14.23 11.43 14.81
CA TYR A 151 15.61 11.73 14.47
C TYR A 151 15.68 12.59 13.22
N THR A 152 16.67 13.47 13.16
CA THR A 152 16.98 14.28 11.99
C THR A 152 18.50 14.46 11.92
N GLN A 153 19.09 14.32 10.73
CA GLN A 153 20.52 14.56 10.53
C GLN A 153 20.74 15.11 9.12
N ARG A 154 21.52 16.19 9.03
CA ARG A 154 21.94 16.77 7.76
C ARG A 154 23.25 16.15 7.33
N VAL A 155 23.36 15.82 6.05
CA VAL A 155 24.53 15.21 5.43
C VAL A 155 24.81 15.88 4.09
N GLY A 156 26.07 15.86 3.67
CA GLY A 156 26.44 16.26 2.32
C GLY A 156 26.05 15.19 1.30
N ASP A 157 25.58 15.62 0.14
CA ASP A 157 25.45 14.79 -1.05
C ASP A 157 26.82 14.63 -1.70
N PRO A 158 27.40 13.42 -1.73
CA PRO A 158 28.72 13.20 -2.31
C PRO A 158 28.76 13.44 -3.82
N GLU A 159 27.62 13.38 -4.52
CA GLU A 159 27.59 13.52 -5.99
C GLU A 159 27.46 14.97 -6.45
N ASN A 160 26.58 15.75 -5.81
CA ASN A 160 26.21 17.09 -6.28
C ASN A 160 26.65 18.23 -5.33
N GLY A 161 27.31 17.92 -4.21
CA GLY A 161 27.73 18.91 -3.21
C GLY A 161 26.57 19.64 -2.52
N THR A 162 25.33 19.15 -2.69
CA THR A 162 24.14 19.70 -2.04
C THR A 162 23.96 19.12 -0.63
N ALA A 163 23.12 19.72 0.19
CA ALA A 163 22.80 19.18 1.51
C ALA A 163 21.52 18.33 1.46
N ARG A 164 21.58 17.13 2.02
CA ARG A 164 20.43 16.24 2.22
C ARG A 164 20.12 16.12 3.71
N GLU A 165 18.88 15.79 4.04
CA GLU A 165 18.45 15.56 5.42
C GLU A 165 17.77 14.20 5.53
N TYR A 166 18.32 13.35 6.39
CA TYR A 166 17.65 12.15 6.84
C TYR A 166 16.68 12.51 7.96
N ARG A 167 15.42 12.10 7.81
CA ARG A 167 14.39 12.22 8.84
C ARG A 167 13.83 10.85 9.16
N LEU A 168 13.87 10.46 10.44
CA LEU A 168 13.16 9.28 10.90
C LEU A 168 11.87 9.69 11.60
N SER A 169 10.78 9.01 11.26
CA SER A 169 9.49 9.21 11.87
C SER A 169 8.90 7.87 12.34
N VAL A 170 8.25 7.88 13.50
CA VAL A 170 7.50 6.74 14.01
C VAL A 170 6.03 7.03 13.79
N HIS A 171 5.38 6.15 13.03
CA HIS A 171 3.94 6.18 12.83
C HIS A 171 3.28 5.10 13.69
N SER A 172 2.35 5.50 14.55
CA SER A 172 1.62 4.58 15.43
C SER A 172 0.20 4.39 14.92
N SER A 173 -0.09 3.19 14.43
CA SER A 173 -1.46 2.76 14.15
C SER A 173 -2.10 2.14 15.41
N SER A 174 -3.39 1.84 15.36
CA SER A 174 -4.13 1.22 16.48
C SER A 174 -3.57 -0.14 16.94
N ARG A 175 -2.81 -0.85 16.08
CA ARG A 175 -2.25 -2.17 16.41
C ARG A 175 -0.73 -2.18 16.49
N LYS A 176 -0.05 -1.38 15.66
CA LYS A 176 1.40 -1.47 15.49
C LYS A 176 2.02 -0.10 15.23
N SER A 177 3.21 0.13 15.75
CA SER A 177 4.06 1.25 15.37
C SER A 177 5.06 0.81 14.29
N SER A 178 5.31 1.68 13.31
CA SER A 178 6.26 1.44 12.24
C SER A 178 7.23 2.61 12.12
N LEU A 179 8.48 2.29 11.81
CA LEU A 179 9.53 3.27 11.57
C LEU A 179 9.60 3.59 10.08
N TYR A 180 9.64 4.87 9.76
CA TYR A 180 9.74 5.41 8.41
C TYR A 180 10.97 6.29 8.30
N LEU A 181 11.58 6.27 7.11
CA LEU A 181 12.66 7.15 6.74
C LEU A 181 12.20 8.04 5.59
N HIS A 182 12.52 9.33 5.69
CA HIS A 182 12.39 10.29 4.61
C HIS A 182 13.76 10.90 4.33
N LEU A 183 14.21 10.81 3.08
CA LEU A 183 15.38 11.51 2.58
C LEU A 183 14.91 12.77 1.86
N VAL A 184 15.34 13.93 2.33
CA VAL A 184 14.88 15.23 1.81
C VAL A 184 16.07 15.99 1.21
N ASP A 185 15.91 16.50 0.00
CA ASP A 185 16.82 17.48 -0.59
C ASP A 185 16.53 18.85 0.06
N LEU A 186 17.52 19.43 0.76
CA LEU A 186 17.34 20.71 1.44
C LEU A 186 17.30 21.90 0.48
N ARG A 187 17.88 21.78 -0.72
CA ARG A 187 17.86 22.85 -1.72
C ARG A 187 16.47 23.03 -2.32
N THR A 188 15.80 21.92 -2.65
CA THR A 188 14.45 21.97 -3.26
C THR A 188 13.32 21.76 -2.25
N GLY A 189 13.63 21.33 -1.02
CA GLY A 189 12.65 20.94 -0.01
C GLY A 189 11.83 19.70 -0.40
N ARG A 190 12.27 18.92 -1.38
CA ARG A 190 11.54 17.75 -1.89
C ARG A 190 12.01 16.48 -1.19
N THR A 191 11.06 15.63 -0.82
CA THR A 191 11.37 14.28 -0.35
C THR A 191 11.79 13.43 -1.55
N LEU A 192 13.06 13.03 -1.59
CA LEU A 192 13.64 12.19 -2.64
C LEU A 192 13.19 10.74 -2.50
N GLN A 193 13.18 10.22 -1.28
CA GLN A 193 12.79 8.85 -0.96
C GLN A 193 12.05 8.81 0.36
N ALA A 194 11.00 7.99 0.43
CA ALA A 194 10.30 7.70 1.66
C ALA A 194 9.78 6.27 1.67
N PHE A 195 10.16 5.51 2.71
CA PHE A 195 9.76 4.12 2.82
C PHE A 195 9.74 3.67 4.28
N ARG A 196 9.03 2.57 4.50
CA ARG A 196 8.94 1.91 5.80
C ARG A 196 10.17 1.04 6.03
N MET A 197 10.87 1.27 7.14
CA MET A 197 12.01 0.44 7.54
C MET A 197 11.56 -0.86 8.22
N GLY A 198 10.52 -0.81 9.06
CA GLY A 198 10.02 -1.98 9.78
C GLY A 198 9.00 -1.66 10.87
N GLU A 199 8.54 -2.69 11.58
CA GLU A 199 7.79 -2.54 12.84
C GLU A 199 8.75 -2.08 13.94
N VAL A 200 8.27 -1.23 14.85
CA VAL A 200 9.07 -0.73 15.98
C VAL A 200 8.26 -0.75 17.26
N ILE A 201 8.91 -1.11 18.37
CA ILE A 201 8.38 -0.97 19.72
C ILE A 201 8.83 0.39 20.25
N SER A 202 7.89 1.32 20.37
CA SER A 202 8.13 2.70 20.79
C SER A 202 8.65 2.89 22.22
N ARG A 203 8.84 1.82 23.01
CA ARG A 203 9.43 1.88 24.37
C ARG A 203 10.89 2.34 24.36
N LYS A 204 11.64 2.00 23.31
CA LYS A 204 13.02 2.48 23.10
C LYS A 204 13.06 3.34 21.86
N THR A 205 13.55 4.57 21.98
CA THR A 205 13.75 5.45 20.84
C THR A 205 14.76 4.83 19.87
N PRO A 206 14.44 4.74 18.57
CA PRO A 206 15.40 4.33 17.55
C PRO A 206 16.68 5.17 17.64
N LYS A 207 17.82 4.51 17.46
CA LYS A 207 19.14 5.15 17.40
C LYS A 207 19.59 5.19 15.95
N ALA A 208 20.18 6.30 15.54
CA ALA A 208 20.73 6.42 14.21
C ALA A 208 22.05 7.17 14.25
N LEU A 209 22.99 6.73 13.43
CA LEU A 209 24.31 7.33 13.26
C LEU A 209 24.66 7.33 11.77
N VAL A 210 25.48 8.28 11.35
CA VAL A 210 25.95 8.40 9.98
C VAL A 210 27.42 8.02 9.93
N ASP A 211 27.81 7.23 8.93
CA ASP A 211 29.21 6.83 8.71
C ASP A 211 29.99 7.86 7.87
N ARG A 212 31.29 7.62 7.67
CA ARG A 212 32.17 8.47 6.85
C ARG A 212 31.74 8.64 5.39
N HIS A 213 30.92 7.72 4.85
CA HIS A 213 30.41 7.78 3.48
C HIS A 213 28.99 8.39 3.44
N ASN A 214 28.54 9.01 4.53
CA ASN A 214 27.21 9.56 4.72
C ASN A 214 26.08 8.52 4.67
N ASN A 215 26.36 7.23 4.83
CA ASN A 215 25.34 6.21 4.98
C ASN A 215 24.69 6.33 6.36
N LEU A 216 23.37 6.31 6.42
CA LEU A 216 22.63 6.29 7.67
C LEU A 216 22.46 4.86 8.17
N HIS A 217 22.97 4.57 9.35
CA HIS A 217 22.73 3.34 10.10
C HIS A 217 21.62 3.59 11.12
N VAL A 218 20.59 2.75 11.13
CA VAL A 218 19.45 2.88 12.02
C VAL A 218 19.25 1.59 12.78
N LEU A 219 19.22 1.69 14.11
CA LEU A 219 18.96 0.60 15.04
C LEU A 219 17.66 0.85 15.78
N PHE A 220 16.73 -0.10 15.73
CA PHE A 220 15.43 0.01 16.36
C PHE A 220 14.99 -1.32 16.96
N LEU A 221 14.14 -1.29 17.99
CA LEU A 221 13.60 -2.49 18.61
C LEU A 221 12.40 -2.98 17.78
N ALA A 222 12.55 -4.07 17.03
CA ALA A 222 11.52 -4.58 16.12
C ALA A 222 10.49 -5.48 16.82
N ALA A 223 10.93 -6.29 17.78
CA ALA A 223 10.09 -7.13 18.63
C ALA A 223 10.71 -7.26 20.03
N PRO A 224 10.04 -7.85 21.04
CA PRO A 224 10.66 -8.05 22.34
C PRO A 224 11.97 -8.81 22.20
N ASN A 225 13.07 -8.19 22.64
CA ASN A 225 14.43 -8.74 22.53
C ASN A 225 14.97 -8.95 21.10
N VAL A 226 14.37 -8.33 20.07
CA VAL A 226 14.84 -8.40 18.68
C VAL A 226 15.02 -6.99 18.14
N TYR A 227 16.23 -6.67 17.71
CA TYR A 227 16.62 -5.37 17.17
C TYR A 227 16.75 -5.47 15.66
N GLY A 228 16.16 -4.53 14.92
CA GLY A 228 16.39 -4.34 13.50
C GLY A 228 17.49 -3.31 13.26
N HIS A 229 18.40 -3.62 12.35
CA HIS A 229 19.42 -2.70 11.85
C HIS A 229 19.25 -2.56 10.34
N GLY A 230 19.14 -1.31 9.88
CA GLY A 230 19.05 -0.98 8.46
C GLY A 230 20.07 0.09 8.10
N THR A 231 20.61 -0.02 6.90
CA THR A 231 21.52 0.99 6.34
C THR A 231 20.91 1.60 5.09
N VAL A 232 20.97 2.93 4.99
CA VAL A 232 20.45 3.71 3.87
C VAL A 232 21.57 4.55 3.29
N THR A 233 21.79 4.45 1.99
CA THR A 233 22.83 5.24 1.30
C THR A 233 22.41 6.70 1.13
N PRO A 234 23.35 7.62 0.85
CA PRO A 234 23.03 9.00 0.46
C PRO A 234 22.06 9.07 -0.71
N SER A 235 22.16 8.16 -1.68
CA SER A 235 21.24 8.03 -2.83
C SER A 235 19.84 7.54 -2.46
N GLY A 236 19.60 7.16 -1.20
CA GLY A 236 18.31 6.68 -0.71
C GLY A 236 18.05 5.20 -0.99
N ARG A 237 19.08 4.44 -1.41
CA ARG A 237 18.97 2.99 -1.57
C ARG A 237 18.95 2.32 -0.19
N TYR A 238 17.96 1.47 0.02
CA TYR A 238 17.79 0.68 1.24
C TYR A 238 17.77 -0.80 0.90
N ALA A 239 18.68 -1.57 1.50
CA ALA A 239 18.83 -3.00 1.24
C ALA A 239 17.91 -3.88 2.13
N GLY A 240 17.08 -3.27 2.97
CA GLY A 240 16.28 -3.98 3.98
C GLY A 240 16.90 -3.91 5.38
N SER A 241 16.19 -4.47 6.35
CA SER A 241 16.66 -4.57 7.75
C SER A 241 17.17 -5.98 8.02
N GLN A 242 18.34 -6.04 8.64
CA GLN A 242 18.86 -7.25 9.28
C GLN A 242 18.41 -7.27 10.74
N TYR A 243 18.18 -8.45 11.31
CA TYR A 243 17.70 -8.57 12.68
C TYR A 243 18.74 -9.22 13.60
N TYR A 244 18.73 -8.81 14.85
CA TYR A 244 19.72 -9.17 15.86
C TYR A 244 19.06 -9.41 17.21
N LYS A 245 19.52 -10.42 17.95
CA LYS A 245 19.21 -10.61 19.38
C LYS A 245 20.37 -10.08 20.22
N PRO A 246 20.13 -9.58 21.44
CA PRO A 246 21.23 -9.21 22.33
C PRO A 246 22.12 -10.41 22.65
N ALA A 247 23.43 -10.19 22.67
CA ALA A 247 24.36 -11.14 23.27
C ALA A 247 24.19 -11.18 24.80
N PRO A 248 24.57 -12.28 25.49
CA PRO A 248 24.48 -12.36 26.94
C PRO A 248 25.14 -11.17 27.64
N GLY A 249 24.39 -10.49 28.51
CA GLY A 249 24.87 -9.32 29.26
C GLY A 249 25.10 -8.05 28.43
N ARG A 250 24.75 -8.02 27.14
CA ARG A 250 24.97 -6.86 26.26
C ARG A 250 23.67 -6.36 25.63
N THR A 251 23.60 -5.06 25.38
CA THR A 251 22.50 -4.45 24.61
C THR A 251 23.02 -4.00 23.25
N PRO A 252 22.37 -4.38 22.14
CA PRO A 252 22.72 -3.90 20.82
C PRO A 252 22.77 -2.37 20.77
N ALA A 253 23.88 -1.84 20.28
CA ALA A 253 24.11 -0.40 20.14
C ALA A 253 24.87 -0.11 18.85
N LEU A 254 24.66 1.09 18.30
CA LEU A 254 25.49 1.60 17.21
C LEU A 254 26.72 2.29 17.81
N VAL A 255 27.89 1.97 17.26
CA VAL A 255 29.17 2.53 17.70
C VAL A 255 29.92 3.04 16.47
N THR A 256 30.47 4.25 16.58
CA THR A 256 31.34 4.84 15.56
C THR A 256 32.79 4.54 15.93
N PHE A 257 33.55 3.95 15.00
CA PHE A 257 34.99 3.73 15.15
C PHE A 257 35.78 5.00 14.81
N GLN A 258 37.07 5.01 15.19
CA GLN A 258 37.97 6.14 14.90
C GLN A 258 38.12 6.44 13.40
N ASN A 259 37.97 5.41 12.55
CA ASN A 259 38.01 5.55 11.09
C ASN A 259 36.71 6.12 10.49
N GLY A 260 35.71 6.46 11.32
CA GLY A 260 34.41 6.99 10.92
C GLY A 260 33.39 5.95 10.49
N ASP A 261 33.71 4.66 10.56
CA ASP A 261 32.75 3.59 10.26
C ASP A 261 31.77 3.40 11.41
N VAL A 262 30.52 3.10 11.09
CA VAL A 262 29.48 2.80 12.08
C VAL A 262 29.14 1.32 12.04
N VAL A 263 29.25 0.66 13.19
CA VAL A 263 28.92 -0.76 13.33
C VAL A 263 27.90 -1.01 14.42
N LEU A 264 27.26 -2.17 14.34
CA LEU A 264 26.44 -2.70 15.41
C LEU A 264 27.33 -3.51 16.37
N SER A 265 27.28 -3.17 17.66
CA SER A 265 27.96 -3.91 18.73
C SER A 265 26.93 -4.57 19.66
N GLY A 266 27.26 -5.74 20.21
CA GLY A 266 26.45 -6.41 21.23
C GLY A 266 25.22 -7.18 20.71
N GLY A 267 25.10 -7.39 19.40
CA GLY A 267 24.05 -8.19 18.78
C GLY A 267 24.55 -9.47 18.10
N LEU A 268 23.76 -10.54 18.20
CA LEU A 268 23.92 -11.79 17.47
C LEU A 268 22.93 -11.79 16.31
N SER A 269 23.40 -12.08 15.09
CA SER A 269 22.53 -12.16 13.90
C SER A 269 21.37 -13.12 14.13
N TYR A 270 20.18 -12.73 13.71
CA TYR A 270 18.95 -13.48 13.88
C TYR A 270 18.11 -13.38 12.60
N ASP A 271 17.80 -14.51 11.97
CA ASP A 271 16.81 -14.56 10.89
C ASP A 271 15.43 -14.97 11.45
N PRO A 272 14.42 -14.09 11.41
CA PRO A 272 13.06 -14.43 11.82
C PRO A 272 12.44 -15.57 11.01
N ARG A 273 12.80 -15.74 9.73
CA ARG A 273 12.19 -16.73 8.84
C ARG A 273 12.62 -18.15 9.20
N GLU A 274 13.91 -18.35 9.46
CA GLU A 274 14.45 -19.64 9.90
C GLU A 274 13.84 -20.10 11.22
N GLU A 275 13.61 -19.17 12.15
CA GLU A 275 13.00 -19.48 13.44
C GLU A 275 11.54 -19.89 13.32
N VAL A 276 10.77 -19.23 12.44
CA VAL A 276 9.38 -19.63 12.16
C VAL A 276 9.34 -21.03 11.55
N GLN A 277 10.27 -21.35 10.64
CA GLN A 277 10.38 -22.70 10.07
C GLN A 277 10.76 -23.74 11.14
N ARG A 278 11.75 -23.46 11.99
CA ARG A 278 12.10 -24.35 13.11
C ARG A 278 10.94 -24.56 14.06
N ARG A 279 10.20 -23.50 14.43
CA ARG A 279 9.01 -23.62 15.28
C ARG A 279 7.88 -24.40 14.63
N ALA A 280 7.74 -24.33 13.31
CA ALA A 280 6.79 -25.16 12.58
C ALA A 280 7.20 -26.64 12.54
N GLN A 281 8.50 -26.94 12.61
CA GLN A 281 9.03 -28.31 12.69
C GLN A 281 8.95 -28.90 14.10
N ILE A 282 8.96 -28.06 15.15
CA ILE A 282 8.76 -28.51 16.53
C ILE A 282 7.29 -28.89 16.72
N ARG A 283 7.02 -30.19 16.87
CA ARG A 283 5.69 -30.70 17.22
C ARG A 283 5.20 -30.06 18.51
N LYS A 284 3.94 -29.63 18.51
CA LYS A 284 3.32 -29.08 19.72
C LYS A 284 3.05 -30.21 20.70
N LEU A 285 3.19 -29.96 22.00
CA LEU A 285 2.83 -30.95 23.04
C LEU A 285 1.36 -31.41 22.96
N SER A 286 0.48 -30.60 22.35
CA SER A 286 -0.92 -30.94 22.10
C SER A 286 -1.15 -31.78 20.84
N GLU A 287 -0.13 -32.02 20.03
CA GLU A 287 -0.23 -32.79 18.79
C GLU A 287 -0.26 -34.28 19.13
N ARG A 288 -1.44 -34.91 19.01
CA ARG A 288 -1.62 -36.34 19.29
C ARG A 288 -0.69 -37.18 18.40
N PRO A 289 -0.01 -38.20 18.95
CA PRO A 289 0.79 -39.11 18.15
C PRO A 289 -0.04 -39.72 17.03
N ARG A 290 0.54 -39.84 15.83
CA ARG A 290 -0.11 -40.57 14.73
C ARG A 290 -0.22 -42.03 15.16
N LEU A 291 -1.45 -42.53 15.30
CA LEU A 291 -1.72 -43.94 15.54
C LEU A 291 -1.26 -44.73 14.31
N THR A 292 -0.10 -45.39 14.43
CA THR A 292 0.33 -46.37 13.44
C THR A 292 -0.44 -47.65 13.71
N PHE A 293 -1.47 -47.93 12.90
CA PHE A 293 -2.05 -49.27 12.87
C PHE A 293 -1.05 -50.18 12.16
N ARG A 294 -0.61 -51.22 12.86
CA ARG A 294 0.25 -52.28 12.35
C ARG A 294 -0.60 -53.49 12.02
#